data_AF-A0A5B7K696-F1
#
_entry.id   AF-A0A5B7K696-F1
#
_cell.length_a   1.000
_cell.length_b   1.000
_cell.length_c   1.000
_cell.angle_alpha   90.00
_cell.angle_beta   90.00
_cell.angle_gamma   90.00
#
_symmetry.space_group_name_H-M   'P 1'
#
loop_
_entity.id
_entity.type
_entity.pdbx_description
1 polymer ?
#
loop_
_entity_poly.entity_id
_entity_poly.type
_entity_poly.pdbx_seq_one_letter_code
_entity_poly.pdbx_strand_id
1 'polypeptide(L)'
;MKVKMRSQVAVEEIMARKGKLADNVDHKEIWIKKDMNLEEKEKEKVLRSKAKEKNEKKTKIEKKNFYWRVLDMRLKKWYLRKKEEVMEEAIN
;
A
#
# COMPACT_ATOMS: atom_id res chain seq x y z
N MET A 1 18.72 6.71 12.05
CA MET A 1 19.11 5.38 12.57
C MET A 1 18.90 4.33 11.48
N LYS A 2 19.78 3.33 11.34
CA LYS A 2 19.60 2.21 10.40
C LYS A 2 19.45 0.91 11.18
N VAL A 3 18.45 0.11 10.82
CA VAL A 3 18.17 -1.19 11.46
C VAL A 3 18.25 -2.27 10.40
N LYS A 4 19.09 -3.29 10.63
CA LYS A 4 19.23 -4.45 9.74
C LYS A 4 18.40 -5.60 10.32
N MET A 5 17.40 -6.04 9.57
CA MET A 5 16.59 -7.20 9.94
C MET A 5 17.12 -8.47 9.28
N ARG A 6 16.91 -9.61 9.94
CA ARG A 6 17.35 -10.92 9.43
C ARG A 6 16.42 -11.48 8.36
N SER A 7 15.11 -11.23 8.48
CA SER A 7 14.10 -11.72 7.54
C SER A 7 13.56 -10.60 6.67
N GLN A 8 13.48 -10.85 5.36
CA GLN A 8 12.83 -9.93 4.41
C GLN A 8 11.32 -9.83 4.67
N VAL A 9 10.69 -10.92 5.09
CA VAL A 9 9.25 -10.96 5.42
C VAL A 9 8.93 -9.99 6.56
N ALA A 10 9.78 -9.94 7.58
CA ALA A 10 9.61 -9.00 8.70
C ALA A 10 9.68 -7.53 8.25
N VAL A 11 10.54 -7.21 7.28
CA VAL A 11 10.62 -5.85 6.70
C VAL A 11 9.33 -5.52 5.95
N GLU A 12 8.79 -6.46 5.17
CA GLU A 12 7.55 -6.26 4.43
C GLU A 12 6.33 -6.10 5.35
N GLU A 13 6.26 -6.88 6.45
CA GLU A 13 5.21 -6.73 7.46
C GLU A 13 5.23 -5.35 8.13
N ILE A 14 6.41 -4.84 8.49
CA ILE A 14 6.55 -3.50 9.07
C ILE A 14 6.15 -2.43 8.06
N MET A 15 6.55 -2.57 6.80
CA MET A 15 6.17 -1.65 5.74
C MET A 15 4.66 -1.66 5.47
N ALA A 16 4.01 -2.82 5.54
CA ALA A 16 2.57 -2.95 5.40
C ALA A 16 1.81 -2.35 6.60
N ARG A 17 2.36 -2.48 7.80
CA ARG A 17 1.79 -1.93 9.04
C ARG A 17 2.13 -0.46 9.28
N LYS A 18 3.09 0.11 8.53
CA LYS A 18 3.52 1.51 8.63
C LYS A 18 2.36 2.51 8.59
N GLY A 19 1.34 2.24 7.78
CA GLY A 19 0.16 3.11 7.68
C GLY A 19 -0.56 3.28 9.03
N LYS A 20 -0.79 2.17 9.76
CA LYS A 20 -1.41 2.20 11.09
C LYS A 20 -0.57 2.99 12.11
N LEU A 21 0.75 3.00 11.93
CA LEU A 21 1.67 3.74 12.80
C LEU A 21 1.55 5.27 12.60
N ALA A 22 1.21 5.70 11.38
CA ALA A 22 1.07 7.12 11.06
C ALA A 22 -0.20 7.75 11.65
N ASP A 23 -1.20 6.93 11.99
CA ASP A 23 -2.44 7.38 12.62
C ASP A 23 -2.26 7.67 14.13
N ASN A 24 -1.21 7.11 14.76
CA ASN A 24 -0.89 7.35 16.16
C ASN A 24 -0.16 8.70 16.35
N VAL A 25 -0.70 9.54 17.25
CA VAL A 25 -0.20 10.91 17.51
C VAL A 25 1.27 10.91 17.93
N ASP A 26 1.67 9.96 18.77
CA ASP A 26 3.04 9.85 19.32
C ASP A 26 4.10 9.40 18.30
N HIS A 27 3.67 8.93 17.12
CA HIS A 27 4.55 8.35 16.10
C HIS A 27 4.51 9.13 14.78
N LYS A 28 3.85 10.28 14.76
CA LYS A 28 3.65 11.10 13.56
C LYS A 28 4.94 11.62 12.95
N GLU A 29 5.97 11.80 13.76
CA GLU A 29 7.29 12.29 13.35
C GLU A 29 8.24 11.18 12.87
N ILE A 30 7.87 9.90 13.07
CA ILE A 30 8.74 8.77 12.75
C ILE A 30 8.58 8.37 11.29
N TRP A 31 9.64 8.56 10.50
CA TRP A 31 9.66 8.15 9.09
C TRP A 31 10.44 6.84 8.86
N ILE A 32 9.72 5.77 8.51
CA ILE A 32 10.33 4.49 8.12
C ILE A 32 10.47 4.41 6.59
N LYS A 33 11.68 4.19 6.08
CA LYS A 33 11.93 4.00 4.65
C LYS A 33 12.87 2.81 4.45
N LYS A 34 12.61 2.02 3.39
CA LYS A 34 13.53 0.96 2.96
C LYS A 34 14.81 1.60 2.42
N ASP A 35 15.96 1.15 2.93
CA ASP A 35 17.25 1.51 2.36
C ASP A 35 17.42 0.72 1.07
N MET A 36 17.52 1.42 -0.06
CA MET A 36 17.61 0.86 -1.40
C MET A 36 18.85 1.41 -2.07
N ASN A 37 19.45 0.61 -2.94
CA ASN A 37 20.62 1.03 -3.69
C ASN A 37 20.26 2.17 -4.68
N LEU A 38 21.27 2.90 -5.18
CA LEU A 38 21.04 4.00 -6.12
C LEU A 38 20.36 3.51 -7.40
N GLU A 39 20.80 2.38 -7.95
CA GLU A 39 20.23 1.79 -9.15
C GLU A 39 18.75 1.38 -8.97
N GLU A 40 18.40 0.79 -7.83
CA GLU A 40 17.01 0.42 -7.51
C GLU A 40 16.12 1.66 -7.39
N LYS A 41 16.63 2.75 -6.79
CA LYS A 41 15.91 4.03 -6.69
C LYS A 41 15.65 4.63 -8.07
N GLU A 42 16.60 4.54 -8.99
CA GLU A 42 16.42 5.01 -10.37
C GLU A 42 15.37 4.18 -11.11
N LYS A 43 15.44 2.84 -11.01
CA LYS A 43 14.43 1.94 -11.59
C LYS A 43 13.03 2.25 -11.05
N GLU A 44 12.90 2.48 -9.75
CA GLU A 44 11.62 2.86 -9.14
C GLU A 44 11.10 4.20 -9.69
N LYS A 45 11.96 5.22 -9.80
CA LYS A 45 11.60 6.53 -10.37
C LYS A 45 11.10 6.41 -11.81
N VAL A 46 11.81 5.63 -12.64
CA VAL A 46 11.45 5.38 -14.04
C VAL A 46 10.10 4.66 -14.14
N LEU A 47 9.84 3.67 -13.28
CA LEU A 47 8.55 2.99 -13.25
C LEU A 47 7.41 3.93 -12.84
N ARG A 48 7.65 4.80 -11.85
CA ARG A 48 6.68 5.81 -11.41
C ARG A 48 6.37 6.83 -12.51
N SER A 49 7.37 7.36 -13.20
CA SER A 49 7.16 8.33 -14.30
C SER A 49 6.42 7.67 -15.47
N LYS A 50 6.82 6.46 -15.86
CA LYS A 50 6.14 5.67 -16.90
C LYS A 50 4.67 5.41 -16.56
N ALA A 51 4.37 5.09 -15.30
CA ALA A 51 3.00 4.88 -14.85
C ALA A 51 2.16 6.17 -14.89
N LYS A 52 2.75 7.32 -14.50
CA LYS A 52 2.08 8.64 -14.59
C LYS A 52 1.76 9.01 -16.02
N GLU A 53 2.73 8.88 -16.93
CA GLU A 53 2.56 9.20 -18.35
C GLU A 53 1.45 8.36 -18.98
N LYS A 54 1.43 7.05 -18.69
CA LYS A 54 0.33 6.16 -19.11
C LYS A 54 -1.02 6.61 -18.56
N ASN A 55 -1.08 7.10 -17.33
CA ASN A 55 -2.32 7.57 -16.73
C ASN A 55 -2.80 8.90 -17.33
N GLU A 56 -1.88 9.79 -17.71
CA GLU A 56 -2.20 11.04 -18.40
C GLU A 56 -2.80 10.78 -19.78
N LYS A 57 -2.20 9.85 -20.53
CA LYS A 57 -2.67 9.44 -21.88
C LYS A 57 -4.01 8.70 -21.89
N LYS A 58 -4.52 8.23 -20.73
CA LYS A 58 -5.83 7.55 -20.67
C LYS A 58 -6.99 8.50 -20.96
N THR A 59 -7.95 8.00 -21.72
CA THR A 59 -9.21 8.70 -22.01
C THR A 59 -10.08 8.84 -20.75
N LYS A 60 -11.04 9.78 -20.77
CA LYS A 60 -12.00 9.97 -19.65
C LYS A 60 -12.80 8.70 -19.35
N ILE A 61 -13.15 7.92 -20.37
CA ILE A 61 -13.91 6.66 -20.24
C ILE A 61 -13.05 5.60 -19.54
N GLU A 62 -11.80 5.41 -19.96
CA GLU A 62 -10.89 4.45 -19.32
C GLU A 62 -10.57 4.83 -17.87
N LYS A 63 -10.43 6.14 -17.56
CA LYS A 63 -10.28 6.62 -16.19
C LYS A 63 -11.51 6.29 -15.35
N LYS A 64 -12.71 6.50 -15.89
CA LYS A 64 -13.97 6.15 -15.22
C LYS A 64 -14.08 4.63 -14.98
N ASN A 65 -13.78 3.82 -15.99
CA ASN A 65 -13.79 2.36 -15.87
C ASN A 65 -12.74 1.85 -14.86
N PHE A 66 -11.55 2.45 -14.84
CA PHE A 66 -10.52 2.13 -13.86
C PHE A 66 -10.97 2.49 -12.43
N TYR A 67 -11.58 3.67 -12.25
CA TYR A 67 -12.14 4.09 -10.96
C TYR A 67 -13.17 3.09 -10.45
N TRP A 68 -14.13 2.69 -11.29
CA TRP A 68 -15.15 1.70 -10.90
C TRP A 68 -14.56 0.33 -10.58
N ARG A 69 -13.55 -0.15 -11.33
CA ARG A 69 -12.85 -1.41 -11.00
C ARG A 69 -12.17 -1.34 -9.64
N VAL A 70 -11.52 -0.22 -9.32
CA VAL A 70 -10.84 -0.03 -8.03
C VAL A 70 -11.88 0.06 -6.91
N LEU A 71 -12.98 0.79 -7.13
CA LEU A 71 -14.07 0.92 -6.17
C LEU A 71 -14.70 -0.45 -5.86
N ASP A 72 -15.02 -1.23 -6.89
CA ASP A 72 -15.59 -2.56 -6.78
C ASP A 72 -14.67 -3.52 -6.00
N MET A 73 -13.37 -3.53 -6.30
CA MET A 73 -12.40 -4.31 -5.52
C MET A 73 -12.33 -3.87 -4.06
N ARG A 74 -12.43 -2.57 -3.77
CA ARG A 74 -12.41 -2.04 -2.41
C ARG A 74 -13.67 -2.44 -1.64
N LEU A 75 -14.83 -2.38 -2.30
CA LEU A 75 -16.12 -2.82 -1.77
C LEU A 75 -16.08 -4.33 -1.45
N LYS A 76 -15.61 -5.15 -2.40
CA LYS A 76 -15.44 -6.60 -2.22
C LYS A 76 -14.53 -6.93 -1.04
N LYS A 77 -13.40 -6.24 -0.90
CA LYS A 77 -12.49 -6.41 0.26
C LYS A 77 -13.14 -6.01 1.58
N TRP A 78 -13.92 -4.93 1.60
CA TRP A 78 -14.64 -4.51 2.80
C TRP A 78 -15.66 -5.55 3.24
N TYR A 79 -16.45 -6.09 2.30
CA TYR A 79 -17.42 -7.15 2.59
C TYR A 79 -16.74 -8.42 3.15
N LEU A 80 -15.62 -8.85 2.57
CA LEU A 80 -14.88 -10.01 3.07
C LEU A 80 -14.37 -9.78 4.50
N ARG A 81 -13.80 -8.61 4.78
CA ARG A 81 -13.34 -8.26 6.13
C ARG A 81 -14.50 -8.23 7.13
N LYS A 82 -15.64 -7.63 6.76
CA LYS A 82 -16.84 -7.61 7.61
C LYS A 82 -17.39 -9.01 7.89
N LYS A 83 -17.32 -9.90 6.89
CA LYS A 83 -17.71 -11.31 7.06
C LYS A 83 -16.77 -12.05 8.01
N GLU A 84 -15.46 -11.81 7.94
CA GLU A 84 -14.46 -12.36 8.87
C GLU A 84 -14.70 -11.87 10.30
N GLU A 85 -14.92 -10.56 10.50
CA GLU A 85 -15.24 -9.98 11.82
C GLU A 85 -16.48 -10.64 12.45
N VAL A 86 -17.58 -10.79 11.70
CA VAL A 86 -18.81 -11.45 12.20
C VAL A 86 -18.59 -12.92 12.54
N MET A 87 -17.74 -13.63 11.78
CA MET A 87 -17.40 -15.03 12.07
C MET A 87 -16.54 -15.15 13.34
N GLU A 88 -15.58 -14.26 13.55
CA GLU A 88 -14.73 -14.23 14.76
C GLU A 88 -15.55 -13.88 16.01
N GLU A 89 -16.52 -12.98 15.91
CA GLU A 89 -17.46 -12.66 16.99
C GLU A 89 -18.38 -13.84 17.34
N ALA A 90 -18.74 -14.69 16.38
CA ALA A 90 -19.59 -15.86 16.62
C ALA A 90 -18.85 -17.08 17.17
N ILE A 91 -17.52 -17.09 17.11
CA ILE A 91 -16.66 -18.18 17.62
C ILE A 91 -16.19 -17.92 19.06
N ASN A 92 -16.16 -16.65 19.50
CA ASN A 92 -15.88 -16.23 20.88
C ASN A 92 -17.14 -16.21 21.75
#